data_AF-A0A928VEQ9-F1
#
_entry.id   AF-A0A928VEQ9-F1
#
_cell.length_a   1.000
_cell.length_b   1.000
_cell.length_c   1.000
_cell.angle_alpha   90.00
_cell.angle_beta   90.00
_cell.angle_gamma   90.00
#
_symmetry.space_group_name_H-M   'P 1'
#
loop_
_entity.id
_entity.type
_entity.pdbx_description
1 polymer ?
#
loop_
_entity_poly.entity_id
_entity_poly.type
_entity_poly.pdbx_seq_one_letter_code
_entity_poly.pdbx_strand_id
1 'polypeptide(L)' 'MNTDLALIWRVRWTGIRDTWSTAGTFATHREANKCVAQLQRFYPSAKFKIEYIGQEFSYDSSTKVEDSKF' A
#
# COMPACT_ATOMS: atom_id res chain seq x y z
N MET A 1 -4.49 -10.42 -21.64
CA MET A 1 -3.87 -9.39 -20.78
C MET A 1 -4.57 -9.47 -19.44
N ASN A 2 -3.91 -10.01 -18.40
CA ASN A 2 -4.42 -9.93 -17.03
C ASN A 2 -3.76 -8.72 -16.39
N THR A 3 -4.57 -7.70 -16.10
CA THR A 3 -4.12 -6.55 -15.33
C THR A 3 -4.42 -6.85 -13.88
N ASP A 4 -3.40 -7.20 -13.10
CA ASP A 4 -3.56 -7.28 -11.65
C ASP A 4 -3.68 -5.86 -11.10
N LEU A 5 -4.87 -5.55 -10.62
CA LEU A 5 -5.20 -4.26 -10.04
C LEU A 5 -4.87 -4.27 -8.55
N ALA A 6 -3.75 -3.67 -8.17
CA ALA A 6 -3.41 -3.48 -6.76
C ALA A 6 -3.93 -2.12 -6.29
N LEU A 7 -4.91 -2.12 -5.38
CA LEU A 7 -5.37 -0.90 -4.73
C LEU A 7 -4.34 -0.47 -3.67
N ILE A 8 -3.90 0.78 -3.69
CA ILE A 8 -2.88 1.26 -2.76
C ILE A 8 -3.56 2.02 -1.61
N TRP A 9 -3.36 1.49 -0.40
CA TRP A 9 -3.85 2.05 0.86
C TRP A 9 -2.68 2.53 1.71
N ARG A 10 -2.72 3.77 2.18
CA ARG A 10 -1.69 4.36 3.04
C ARG A 10 -2.19 4.44 4.47
N VAL A 11 -1.38 3.97 5.42
CA VAL A 11 -1.60 4.22 6.84
C VAL A 11 -0.81 5.46 7.24
N ARG A 12 -1.50 6.46 7.78
CA ARG A 12 -0.91 7.62 8.43
C ARG A 12 -1.13 7.56 9.92
N TRP A 13 -0.19 8.09 10.68
CA TRP A 13 -0.28 8.17 12.12
C TRP A 13 0.27 9.50 12.63
N THR A 14 -0.23 9.94 13.78
CA THR A 14 0.36 11.04 14.53
C THR A 14 0.46 10.66 16.00
N GLY A 15 1.61 10.93 16.59
CA GLY A 15 1.80 10.90 18.04
C GLY A 15 1.38 12.23 18.68
N ILE A 16 2.09 12.59 19.75
CA ILE A 16 1.77 13.75 20.63
C ILE A 16 1.85 15.10 19.91
N ARG A 17 2.62 15.21 18.82
CA ARG A 17 2.89 16.48 18.13
C ARG A 17 1.92 16.81 16.99
N ASP A 18 0.79 16.10 16.87
CA ASP A 18 -0.25 16.26 15.83
C ASP A 18 0.29 16.37 14.38
N THR A 19 1.50 15.88 14.14
CA THR A 19 2.17 15.87 12.84
C THR A 19 2.03 14.49 12.22
N TRP A 20 1.33 14.44 11.09
CA TRP A 20 1.00 13.19 10.42
C TRP A 20 2.17 12.61 9.63
N SER A 21 2.65 11.44 10.04
CA SER A 21 3.67 10.64 9.35
C SER A 21 3.06 9.43 8.65
N THR A 22 3.77 8.89 7.66
CA THR A 22 3.35 7.66 6.96
C THR A 22 3.91 6.44 7.70
N ALA A 23 3.05 5.51 8.08
CA ALA A 23 3.46 4.24 8.68
C ALA A 23 3.75 3.17 7.62
N GLY A 24 3.04 3.20 6.48
CA GLY A 24 3.25 2.27 5.38
C GLY A 24 2.19 2.38 4.29
N THR A 25 2.43 1.67 3.19
CA THR A 25 1.50 1.49 2.07
C THR A 25 1.23 0.01 1.86
N PHE A 26 -0.01 -0.33 1.54
CA PHE A 26 -0.52 -1.71 1.48
C PHE A 26 -1.37 -1.93 0.24
N ALA A 27 -1.31 -3.14 -0.32
CA ALA A 27 -2.09 -3.53 -1.49
C ALA A 27 -3.58 -3.79 -1.17
N THR A 28 -3.93 -3.94 0.12
CA THR A 28 -5.31 -4.13 0.55
C THR A 28 -5.66 -3.31 1.78
N HIS A 29 -6.93 -2.89 1.87
CA HIS A 29 -7.46 -2.21 3.05
C HIS A 29 -7.33 -3.09 4.30
N ARG A 30 -7.44 -4.41 4.14
CA ARG A 30 -7.33 -5.37 5.25
C ARG A 30 -5.94 -5.38 5.87
N GLU A 31 -4.88 -5.31 5.06
CA GLU A 31 -3.51 -5.23 5.56
C GLU A 31 -3.23 -3.89 6.26
N ALA A 32 -3.73 -2.79 5.69
CA ALA A 32 -3.66 -1.48 6.34
C ALA A 32 -4.31 -1.50 7.74
N ASN A 33 -5.47 -2.16 7.90
CA ASN A 33 -6.12 -2.33 9.21
C ASN A 33 -5.29 -3.17 10.18
N LYS A 34 -4.66 -4.26 9.71
CA LYS A 34 -3.75 -5.07 10.55
C LYS A 34 -2.57 -4.24 11.06
N CYS A 35 -1.99 -3.39 10.21
CA CYS A 35 -0.92 -2.47 10.59
C CYS A 35 -1.38 -1.50 11.69
N VAL A 36 -2.54 -0.86 11.53
CA VAL A 36 -3.11 0.02 12.56
C VAL A 36 -3.32 -0.72 13.88
N ALA A 37 -3.91 -1.92 13.85
CA ALA A 37 -4.15 -2.72 15.05
C ALA A 37 -2.85 -3.10 15.78
N GLN A 38 -1.76 -3.35 15.05
CA GLN A 38 -0.44 -3.58 15.65
C GLN A 38 0.12 -2.30 16.27
N LEU A 39 0.11 -1.18 15.53
CA LEU A 39 0.66 0.09 16.00
C LEU A 39 -0.09 0.64 17.22
N GLN A 40 -1.40 0.47 17.27
CA GLN A 40 -2.22 0.94 18.39
C GLN A 40 -1.89 0.21 19.71
N ARG A 41 -1.37 -1.03 19.65
CA ARG A 41 -0.87 -1.74 20.84
C ARG A 41 0.40 -1.11 21.39
N PHE A 42 1.27 -0.59 20.53
CA PHE A 42 2.53 0.07 20.93
C PHE A 42 2.34 1.55 21.26
N TYR A 43 1.41 2.22 20.58
CA TYR A 43 1.16 3.65 20.69
C TYR A 43 -0.33 3.93 20.91
N PRO A 44 -0.87 3.64 22.11
CA PRO A 44 -2.30 3.73 22.38
C PRO A 44 -2.87 5.16 22.33
N SER A 45 -2.01 6.17 22.52
CA SER A 45 -2.37 7.59 22.44
C SER A 45 -2.19 8.18 21.04
N ALA A 46 -1.66 7.42 20.08
CA ALA A 46 -1.52 7.89 18.71
C ALA A 46 -2.86 7.86 17.97
N LYS A 47 -3.04 8.81 17.05
CA LYS A 47 -4.18 8.82 16.12
C LYS A 47 -3.74 8.17 14.83
N PHE A 48 -4.63 7.39 14.21
CA PHE A 48 -4.36 6.67 12.97
C PHE A 48 -5.41 7.03 11.91
N LYS A 49 -4.99 7.01 10.65
CA LYS A 49 -5.85 7.25 9.49
C LYS A 49 -5.45 6.29 8.37
N ILE A 50 -6.42 5.68 7.72
CA ILE A 50 -6.20 4.89 6.49
C ILE A 50 -6.74 5.70 5.31
N GLU A 51 -5.93 5.90 4.29
CA GLU A 51 -6.25 6.69 3.10
C GLU A 51 -6.11 5.80 1.86
N TYR A 52 -7.11 5.84 0.97
CA TYR A 52 -6.94 5.31 -0.38
C TYR A 52 -6.12 6.32 -1.19
N ILE A 53 -4.99 5.89 -1.76
CA ILE A 53 -4.05 6.80 -2.45
C ILE A 53 -3.91 6.51 -3.95
N GLY A 54 -4.59 5.48 -4.45
CA GLY A 54 -4.64 5.18 -5.88
C GLY A 54 -4.55 3.69 -6.17
N GLN A 55 -4.20 3.38 -7.42
CA GLN A 55 -4.14 2.03 -7.96
C GLN A 55 -2.81 1.87 -8.70
N GLU A 56 -2.10 0.77 -8.42
CA GLU A 56 -0.91 0.39 -9.18
C GLU A 56 -1.32 -0.56 -10.30
N PHE A 57 -0.82 -0.28 -11.50
CA PHE A 57 -0.99 -1.12 -12.68
C PHE A 57 0.34 -1.82 -12.95
N SER A 58 0.39 -3.12 -12.70
CA SER A 58 1.52 -3.95 -13.11
C SER A 58 1.28 -4.46 -14.52
N TYR A 59 2.13 -4.06 -15.47
CA TYR A 59 2.13 -4.60 -16.83
C TYR A 59 3.19 -5.70 -16.92
N ASP A 60 2.77 -6.95 -16.99
CA ASP A 60 3.66 -8.06 -17.33
C ASP A 60 4.01 -7.97 -18.83
N SER A 61 5.23 -7.53 -19.13
CA SER A 61 5.77 -7.47 -20.48
C SER A 61 6.57 -8.75 -20.79
N SER A 62 5.90 -9.89 -20.73
CA SER A 62 6.43 -11.15 -21.24
C SER A 62 6.30 -11.20 -22.77
N THR A 63 6.94 -10.26 -23.48
CA THR A 63 7.17 -10.39 -24.91
C THR A 63 8.35 -11.33 -25.10
N LYS A 64 8.10 -12.62 -25.31
CA LYS A 64 9.08 -13.50 -25.92
C LYS A 64 9.33 -12.96 -27.33
N VAL A 65 10.47 -12.29 -27.53
CA VAL A 65 10.97 -12.00 -28.87
C VAL A 65 11.37 -13.34 -29.46
N GLU A 66 10.50 -13.95 -30.26
CA GLU A 66 10.92 -15.02 -31.15
C GLU A 66 11.85 -14.40 -32.20
N ASP A 67 13.14 -14.66 -32.05
CA ASP A 67 14.18 -14.43 -33.05
C ASP A 67 13.73 -15.02 -34.39
N SER A 68 13.18 -14.18 -35.25
CA SER A 68 13.00 -14.51 -36.67
C SER A 68 14.36 -14.47 -37.33
N LYS A 69 14.96 -15.65 -37.52
CA LYS A 69 16.18 -15.83 -38.30
C LYS A 69 15.93 -15.36 -39.74
N PHE A 70 16.79 -14.43 -40.18
CA PHE A 70 17.01 -14.06 -41.58
C PHE A 70 17.50 -15.25 -42.42
#